data_AF-A0A7J2JFP6-F1
#
_entry.id   AF-A0A7J2JFP6-F1
#
_cell.length_a   1.000
_cell.length_b   1.000
_cell.length_c   1.000
_cell.angle_alpha   90.00
_cell.angle_beta   90.00
_cell.angle_gamma   90.00
#
_symmetry.space_group_name_H-M   'P 1'
#
loop_
_entity.id
_entity.type
_entity.pdbx_description
1 polymer ?
#
loop_
_entity_poly.entity_id
_entity_poly.type
_entity_poly.pdbx_seq_one_letter_code
_entity_poly.pdbx_strand_id
1 'polypeptide(L)' 'VITDNGNFILDVEFPAIQQPKVVEQAVKSIPGVVEVGIFTDLADLVYVGYEDKVESKEKPSDRKMHKAH' A
#
# COMPACT_ATOMS: atom_id res chain seq x y z
N VAL A 1 7.37 20.53 0.45
CA VAL A 1 5.90 20.49 0.68
C VAL A 1 5.65 20.27 2.16
N ILE A 2 4.67 20.97 2.76
CA ILE A 2 4.25 20.77 4.15
C ILE A 2 2.83 20.19 4.12
N THR A 3 2.57 19.14 4.90
CA THR A 3 1.26 18.51 5.01
C THR A 3 0.32 19.29 5.93
N ASP A 4 -0.97 18.96 5.90
CA ASP A 4 -1.96 19.52 6.83
C ASP A 4 -1.60 19.28 8.31
N ASN A 5 -0.85 18.20 8.59
CA ASN A 5 -0.35 17.88 9.93
C ASN A 5 0.98 18.57 10.26
N GLY A 6 1.47 19.47 9.41
CA GLY A 6 2.71 20.21 9.62
C GLY A 6 3.99 19.41 9.38
N ASN A 7 3.90 18.21 8.81
CA ASN A 7 5.06 17.36 8.51
C ASN A 7 5.61 17.64 7.10
N PHE A 8 6.86 17.24 6.85
CA PHE A 8 7.44 17.25 5.51
C PHE A 8 7.10 15.97 4.74
N ILE A 9 6.92 16.10 3.42
CA ILE A 9 6.89 14.95 2.51
C ILE A 9 8.27 14.82 1.86
N LEU A 10 8.81 13.60 1.86
CA LEU A 10 10.01 13.24 1.12
C LEU A 10 9.61 12.21 0.04
N ASP A 11 9.78 12.59 -1.22
CA ASP A 11 9.63 11.69 -2.35
C ASP A 11 10.94 10.91 -2.57
N VAL A 12 10.84 9.59 -2.59
CA VAL A 12 11.97 8.68 -2.72
C VAL A 12 11.74 7.69 -3.84
N GLU A 13 12.74 7.48 -4.68
CA GLU A 13 12.70 6.50 -5.74
C GLU A 13 13.29 5.18 -5.24
N PHE A 14 12.51 4.11 -5.33
CA PHE A 14 12.96 2.75 -5.11
C PHE A 14 12.95 1.98 -6.43
N PRO A 15 13.88 1.04 -6.63
CA PRO A 15 13.67 -0.05 -7.57
C PRO A 15 12.39 -0.83 -7.22
N ALA A 16 11.94 -1.72 -8.09
CA ALA A 16 10.75 -2.54 -7.85
C ALA A 16 10.77 -3.18 -6.44
N ILE A 17 9.78 -2.81 -5.62
CA ILE A 17 9.67 -3.26 -4.23
C ILE A 17 9.05 -4.66 -4.23
N GLN A 18 9.86 -5.69 -4.01
CA GLN A 18 9.42 -7.09 -4.01
C GLN A 18 8.59 -7.46 -2.78
N GLN A 19 8.88 -6.83 -1.63
CA GLN A 19 8.26 -7.13 -0.34
C GLN A 19 7.72 -5.84 0.29
N PRO A 20 6.60 -5.28 -0.23
CA PRO A 20 6.12 -3.96 0.17
C PRO A 20 5.82 -3.85 1.67
N LYS A 21 5.27 -4.91 2.28
CA LYS A 21 4.96 -4.94 3.71
C LYS A 21 6.21 -4.87 4.59
N VAL A 22 7.29 -5.51 4.16
CA VAL A 22 8.58 -5.48 4.88
C VAL A 22 9.21 -4.09 4.77
N VAL A 23 9.18 -3.51 3.57
CA VAL A 23 9.71 -2.15 3.35
C VAL A 23 8.89 -1.11 4.11
N GLU A 24 7.57 -1.21 4.10
CA GLU A 24 6.66 -0.38 4.88
C GLU A 24 7.06 -0.38 6.36
N GLN A 25 7.16 -1.56 6.98
CA GLN A 25 7.56 -1.70 8.39
C GLN A 25 8.96 -1.16 8.67
N ALA A 26 9.93 -1.46 7.80
CA ALA A 26 11.30 -1.01 7.95
C ALA A 26 11.40 0.53 7.92
N VAL A 27 10.81 1.18 6.91
CA VAL A 27 10.85 2.64 6.77
C VAL A 27 10.08 3.31 7.91
N LYS A 28 8.91 2.76 8.28
CA LYS A 28 8.10 3.25 9.41
C LYS A 28 8.84 3.21 10.75
N SER A 29 9.80 2.31 10.92
CA SER A 29 10.60 2.18 12.16
C SER A 29 11.73 3.22 12.29
N ILE A 30 12.01 4.02 11.26
CA ILE A 30 13.06 5.04 11.29
C ILE A 30 12.57 6.22 12.16
N PRO A 31 13.34 6.65 13.19
CA PRO A 31 12.97 7.80 14.00
C PRO A 31 12.75 9.06 13.14
N GLY A 32 11.62 9.74 13.36
CA GLY A 32 11.22 10.91 12.58
C GLY A 32 10.34 10.60 11.37
N VAL A 33 10.20 9.33 10.97
CA VAL A 33 9.20 8.93 9.97
C VAL A 33 7.83 8.86 10.66
N VAL A 34 6.92 9.73 10.24
CA VAL A 34 5.56 9.77 10.78
C VAL A 34 4.67 8.75 10.09
N GLU A 35 4.72 8.68 8.76
CA GLU A 35 3.93 7.75 7.93
C GLU A 35 4.69 7.38 6.64
N VAL A 36 4.24 6.31 5.98
CA VAL A 36 4.78 5.85 4.70
C VAL A 36 3.66 5.67 3.67
N GLY A 37 3.93 5.96 2.41
CA GLY A 37 2.95 5.85 1.31
C GLY A 37 2.72 4.44 0.77
N ILE A 38 3.11 3.39 1.50
CA ILE A 38 2.95 1.99 1.09
C ILE A 38 1.74 1.42 1.83
N PHE A 39 0.67 1.10 1.10
CA PHE A 39 -0.59 0.63 1.67
C PHE A 39 -0.79 -0.86 1.42
N THR A 40 -0.13 -1.72 2.21
CA THR A 40 -0.33 -3.17 2.08
C THR A 40 -1.60 -3.64 2.77
N ASP A 41 -2.26 -4.66 2.19
CA ASP A 41 -3.45 -5.34 2.71
C ASP A 41 -4.71 -4.47 2.95
N LEU A 42 -4.70 -3.20 2.56
CA LEU A 42 -5.77 -2.22 2.87
C LEU A 42 -6.97 -2.28 1.92
N ALA A 43 -6.74 -2.49 0.62
CA ALA A 43 -7.79 -2.35 -0.38
C ALA A 43 -8.61 -3.63 -0.56
N ASP A 44 -9.91 -3.57 -0.30
CA ASP A 44 -10.86 -4.67 -0.56
C ASP A 44 -11.42 -4.66 -1.99
N LEU A 45 -11.43 -3.48 -2.64
CA LEU A 45 -11.94 -3.29 -3.99
C LEU A 45 -11.15 -2.18 -4.70
N VAL A 46 -10.72 -2.43 -5.93
CA VAL A 46 -10.02 -1.47 -6.78
C VAL A 46 -10.81 -1.24 -8.06
N TYR A 47 -11.08 0.02 -8.40
CA TYR A 47 -11.63 0.41 -9.70
C TYR A 47 -10.52 0.97 -10.59
N VAL A 48 -10.38 0.42 -11.80
CA VAL A 48 -9.40 0.87 -12.80
C VAL A 48 -10.17 1.49 -13.97
N GLY A 49 -9.99 2.80 -14.15
CA GLY A 49 -10.56 3.54 -15.26
C GLY A 49 -9.69 3.43 -16.52
N TYR A 50 -10.34 3.12 -17.63
CA TYR A 50 -9.80 3.17 -18.99
C TYR A 50 -10.58 4.24 -19.78
N GLU A 51 -10.15 4.56 -20.99
CA GLU A 51 -10.79 5.58 -21.83
C GLU A 51 -12.28 5.29 -22.10
N ASP A 52 -12.63 4.01 -22.24
CA ASP A 52 -13.95 3.53 -22.67
C ASP A 52 -14.72 2.76 -21.57
N LYS A 53 -14.05 2.34 -20.49
CA LYS A 53 -14.63 1.44 -19.49
C LYS A 53 -14.03 1.61 -18.10
N VAL A 54 -14.71 1.01 -17.12
CA VAL A 54 -14.19 0.83 -15.75
C VAL A 54 -14.19 -0.66 -15.42
N GLU A 55 -13.08 -1.15 -14.86
CA GLU A 55 -12.95 -2.52 -14.35
C GLU A 55 -12.86 -2.49 -12.83
N SER A 56 -13.54 -3.42 -12.15
CA SER A 56 -13.45 -3.58 -10.69
C SER A 56 -12.75 -4.88 -10.31
N LYS A 57 -11.84 -4.84 -9.33
CA LYS A 57 -11.13 -6.00 -8.78
C LYS A 57 -11.34 -6.09 -7.28
N GLU A 58 -11.97 -7.17 -6.82
CA GLU A 58 -12.11 -7.48 -5.40
C GLU A 58 -10.85 -8.15 -4.86
N LYS A 59 -10.54 -7.91 -3.59
CA LYS A 59 -9.48 -8.60 -2.87
C LYS A 59 -9.76 -10.11 -2.88
N PRO A 60 -8.79 -10.96 -3.26
CA PRO A 60 -8.98 -12.40 -3.22
C PRO A 60 -9.34 -12.85 -1.80
N SER A 61 -10.51 -13.44 -1.63
CA SER A 61 -10.97 -13.89 -0.31
C SER A 61 -10.09 -15.02 0.24
N ASP A 62 -9.61 -14.90 1.48
CA ASP A 62 -8.74 -15.85 2.22
C ASP A 62 -9.35 -17.26 2.48
N ARG A 63 -10.52 -17.58 1.89
CA ARG A 63 -11.28 -18.82 2.16
C ARG A 63 -10.57 -20.13 1.81
N LYS A 64 -9.36 -20.12 1.27
CA LYS A 64 -8.58 -21.33 0.95
C LYS A 64 -7.63 -21.80 2.07
N MET A 65 -7.36 -21.02 3.13
CA MET A 65 -6.40 -21.45 4.18
C MET A 65 -7.00 -22.28 5.32
N HIS A 66 -8.33 -22.35 5.49
CA HIS A 66 -8.96 -23.10 6.59
C HIS A 66 -9.52 -24.49 6.22
N LYS A 67 -9.18 -25.05 5.06
CA LYS A 67 -9.63 -26.41 4.64
C LYS A 67 -8.54 -27.48 4.61
N ALA A 68 -7.45 -27.30 5.35
CA ALA A 68 -6.42 -28.32 5.50
C ALA A 68 -6.01 -28.46 6.98
N HIS A 69 -6.86 -29.12 7.76
CA HIS A 69 -6.52 -29.82 9.00
C HIS A 69 -7.37 -31.08 9.10
#